data_AF-A0A4Z2E4F3-F1
#
_entry.id   AF-A0A4Z2E4F3-F1
#
_cell.length_a   1.000
_cell.length_b   1.000
_cell.length_c   1.000
_cell.angle_alpha   90.00
_cell.angle_beta   90.00
_cell.angle_gamma   90.00
#
_symmetry.space_group_name_H-M   'P 1'
#
loop_
_entity.id
_entity.type
_entity.pdbx_description
1 polymer ?
#
loop_
_entity_poly.entity_id
_entity_poly.type
_entity_poly.pdbx_seq_one_letter_code
_entity_poly.pdbx_strand_id
1 'polypeptide(L)'
;MVCLAPSVADSELAFSEAGTGPDEIGFYMDNVNALVVVNETFSYYPDPVFEPLSPSGILELKPTSPLILKVREAQSVRLIACLCI
;
A
#
# COMPACT_ATOMS: atom_id res chain seq x y z
N MET A 1 10.10 -4.03 17.27
CA MET A 1 9.17 -4.91 16.54
C MET A 1 9.08 -4.41 15.10
N VAL A 2 9.05 -5.31 14.13
CA VAL A 2 8.87 -4.99 12.70
C VAL A 2 7.72 -5.84 12.23
N CYS A 3 6.81 -5.28 11.44
CA CYS A 3 5.72 -6.07 10.90
C CYS A 3 5.41 -5.67 9.48
N LEU A 4 4.70 -6.59 8.83
CA LEU A 4 4.14 -6.39 7.51
C LEU A 4 2.74 -5.83 7.66
N ALA A 5 2.48 -4.82 6.84
CA ALA A 5 1.17 -4.24 6.69
C ALA A 5 0.19 -5.25 6.09
N PRO A 6 -1.03 -5.38 6.63
CA PRO A 6 -2.06 -6.21 6.02
C PRO A 6 -2.46 -5.61 4.67
N SER A 7 -2.68 -6.48 3.69
CA SER A 7 -3.24 -6.07 2.41
C SER A 7 -4.73 -5.80 2.57
N VAL A 8 -5.19 -4.70 1.99
CA VAL A 8 -6.61 -4.30 1.91
C VAL A 8 -7.11 -4.28 0.47
N ALA A 9 -6.38 -4.92 -0.45
CA ALA A 9 -6.62 -4.86 -1.90
C ALA A 9 -7.94 -5.53 -2.34
N ASP A 10 -8.50 -6.44 -1.53
CA ASP A 10 -9.78 -7.12 -1.80
C ASP A 10 -10.98 -6.37 -1.18
N SER A 11 -10.72 -5.24 -0.52
CA SER A 11 -11.77 -4.41 0.02
C SER A 11 -12.47 -3.65 -1.10
N GLU A 12 -13.80 -3.70 -1.15
CA GLU A 12 -14.64 -2.85 -2.02
C GLU A 12 -14.47 -1.34 -1.72
N LEU A 13 -13.65 -0.99 -0.72
CA LEU A 13 -13.31 0.38 -0.37
C LEU A 13 -12.37 0.98 -1.43
N ALA A 14 -12.87 1.95 -2.18
CA ALA A 14 -12.03 2.82 -2.99
C ALA A 14 -11.16 3.70 -2.06
N PHE A 15 -9.85 3.47 -2.08
CA PHE A 15 -8.89 4.33 -1.39
C PHE A 15 -8.77 5.67 -2.12
N SER A 16 -8.97 6.77 -1.40
CA SER A 16 -8.79 8.11 -1.97
C SER A 16 -7.30 8.45 -2.06
N GLU A 17 -6.89 9.27 -3.04
CA GLU A 17 -5.55 9.89 -3.07
C GLU A 17 -5.22 10.66 -1.78
N ALA A 18 -6.23 11.17 -1.08
CA ALA A 18 -6.06 11.85 0.22
C ALA A 18 -5.77 10.89 1.38
N GLY A 19 -5.90 9.58 1.15
CA GLY A 19 -5.82 8.53 2.17
C GLY A 19 -7.19 8.23 2.77
N THR A 20 -7.50 6.94 2.91
CA THR A 20 -8.70 6.45 3.58
C THR A 20 -8.31 5.79 4.90
N GLY A 21 -8.94 6.20 6.00
CA GLY A 21 -8.74 5.56 7.29
C GLY A 21 -9.45 4.20 7.37
N PRO A 22 -8.86 3.18 8.02
CA PRO A 22 -9.59 1.94 8.30
C PRO A 22 -10.68 2.14 9.34
N ASP A 23 -11.69 1.27 9.33
CA ASP A 23 -12.73 1.23 10.37
C ASP A 23 -12.14 0.79 11.72
N GLU A 24 -11.21 -0.17 11.71
CA GLU A 24 -10.49 -0.67 12.89
C GLU A 24 -9.01 -0.89 12.57
N ILE A 25 -8.14 -0.53 13.52
CA ILE A 25 -6.69 -0.73 13.41
C ILE A 25 -6.14 -1.18 14.76
N GLY A 26 -5.24 -2.15 14.78
CA GLY A 26 -4.63 -2.61 16.02
C GLY A 26 -3.73 -3.82 15.84
N PHE A 27 -3.46 -4.49 16.96
CA PHE A 27 -2.49 -5.56 17.10
C PHE A 27 -3.14 -6.73 17.84
N TYR A 28 -3.02 -7.93 17.28
CA TYR A 28 -3.38 -9.16 17.96
C TYR A 28 -2.18 -9.66 18.75
N MET A 29 -2.25 -9.56 20.08
CA MET A 29 -1.24 -10.06 21.01
C MET A 29 -1.90 -10.99 22.03
N ASP A 30 -1.97 -12.28 21.70
CA ASP A 30 -2.60 -13.32 22.51
C ASP A 30 -3.95 -12.88 23.10
N ASN A 31 -4.03 -12.72 24.43
CA ASN A 31 -5.25 -12.36 25.17
C ASN A 31 -5.35 -10.87 25.54
N VAL A 32 -4.53 -10.00 24.93
CA VAL A 32 -4.51 -8.56 25.20
C VAL A 32 -5.50 -7.83 24.29
N ASN A 33 -6.76 -7.72 24.75
CA ASN A 33 -7.83 -7.08 23.96
C ASN A 33 -7.70 -5.56 23.81
N ALA A 34 -6.93 -4.91 24.70
CA ALA A 34 -6.75 -3.45 24.68
C ALA A 34 -5.99 -2.93 23.45
N LEU A 35 -5.29 -3.82 22.73
CA LEU A 35 -4.48 -3.48 21.56
C LEU A 35 -5.19 -3.78 20.23
N VAL A 36 -6.35 -4.43 20.26
CA VAL A 36 -7.09 -4.85 19.06
C VAL A 36 -7.64 -3.63 18.30
N VAL A 37 -8.04 -2.58 19.02
CA VAL A 37 -8.49 -1.31 18.45
C VAL A 37 -7.70 -0.16 19.07
N VAL A 38 -6.92 0.51 18.23
CA VAL A 38 -6.05 1.63 18.57
C VAL A 38 -6.61 2.88 17.89
N ASN A 39 -6.79 3.94 18.65
CA ASN A 39 -7.46 5.16 18.20
C ASN A 39 -6.44 6.18 17.63
N GLU A 40 -5.59 5.70 16.73
CA GLU A 40 -4.52 6.48 16.10
C GLU A 40 -4.83 6.69 14.62
N THR A 41 -4.35 7.79 14.05
CA THR A 41 -4.63 8.17 12.67
C THR A 41 -3.78 7.35 11.69
N PHE A 42 -4.33 6.26 11.19
CA PHE A 42 -3.76 5.46 10.11
C PHE A 42 -4.48 5.75 8.79
N SER A 43 -3.75 5.70 7.69
CA SER A 43 -4.31 5.96 6.36
C SER A 43 -3.76 4.97 5.35
N TYR A 44 -4.68 4.33 4.64
CA TYR A 44 -4.41 3.53 3.48
C TYR A 44 -4.49 4.40 2.24
N TYR A 45 -3.61 4.09 1.31
CA TYR A 45 -3.50 4.81 0.06
C TYR A 45 -3.55 3.81 -1.09
N PRO A 46 -3.99 4.24 -2.28
CA PRO A 46 -4.05 3.36 -3.43
C PRO A 46 -2.67 2.86 -3.85
N ASP A 47 -2.66 1.69 -4.49
CA ASP A 47 -1.44 1.10 -5.03
C ASP A 47 -0.94 1.89 -6.26
N PRO A 48 0.40 2.01 -6.44
CA PRO A 48 0.97 2.73 -7.57
C PRO A 48 0.63 2.04 -8.90
N VAL A 49 -0.05 2.77 -9.79
CA VAL A 49 -0.37 2.26 -11.13
C VAL A 49 0.72 2.67 -12.13
N PHE A 50 1.26 1.69 -12.83
CA PHE A 50 2.24 1.92 -13.89
C PHE A 50 1.56 2.34 -15.20
N GLU A 51 2.02 3.42 -15.80
CA GLU A 51 1.61 3.81 -17.15
C GLU A 51 2.45 3.02 -18.17
N PRO A 52 1.81 2.23 -19.06
CA PRO A 52 2.54 1.45 -20.06
C PRO A 52 3.26 2.39 -21.04
N LEU A 53 4.51 2.07 -21.36
CA LEU A 53 5.37 2.88 -22.24
C LEU A 53 4.96 2.81 -23.72
N SER A 54 4.19 1.79 -24.11
CA SER A 54 3.60 1.63 -25.44
C SER A 54 2.22 0.98 -25.34
N PRO A 55 1.27 1.31 -26.23
CA PRO A 55 -0.06 0.70 -26.27
C PRO A 55 -0.03 -0.79 -26.64
N SER A 56 1.11 -1.28 -27.16
CA SER A 56 1.33 -2.68 -27.57
C SER A 56 2.02 -3.52 -26.51
N GLY A 57 2.45 -2.92 -25.37
CA GLY A 57 3.14 -3.62 -24.28
C GLY A 57 4.58 -4.07 -24.59
N ILE A 58 5.02 -3.96 -25.85
CA ILE A 58 6.39 -4.27 -26.28
C ILE A 58 7.17 -2.96 -26.41
N LEU A 59 8.31 -2.88 -25.75
CA LEU A 59 9.27 -1.80 -25.90
C LEU A 59 10.61 -2.38 -26.35
N GLU A 60 10.99 -2.10 -27.59
CA GLU A 60 12.31 -2.43 -28.10
C GLU A 60 13.33 -1.44 -27.56
N LEU A 61 13.96 -1.80 -26.45
CA LEU A 61 15.01 -0.99 -25.83
C LEU A 61 16.35 -1.26 -26.50
N LYS A 62 17.08 -0.18 -26.78
CA LYS A 62 18.49 -0.28 -27.15
C LYS A 62 19.29 -0.68 -25.90
N PRO A 63 20.26 -1.61 -25.97
CA PRO A 63 20.95 -2.14 -24.79
C PRO A 63 21.71 -1.10 -23.94
N THR A 64 21.85 0.14 -24.41
CA THR A 64 22.56 1.23 -23.72
C THR A 64 21.60 2.32 -23.20
N SER A 65 20.29 2.22 -23.41
CA SER A 65 19.32 3.23 -22.97
C SER A 65 18.73 2.89 -21.60
N PRO A 66 18.61 3.86 -20.67
CA PRO A 66 17.94 3.65 -19.39
C PRO A 66 16.43 3.45 -19.56
N LEU A 67 15.85 2.53 -18.79
CA LEU A 67 14.40 2.32 -18.70
C LEU A 67 13.80 3.32 -17.72
N ILE A 68 12.85 4.13 -18.18
CA ILE A 68 12.11 5.08 -17.32
C ILE A 68 10.68 4.56 -17.21
N LEU A 69 10.30 4.10 -16.03
CA LEU A 69 8.91 3.72 -15.75
C LEU A 69 8.16 4.96 -15.25
N LYS A 70 7.12 5.35 -15.98
CA LYS A 70 6.24 6.41 -15.53
C LYS A 70 5.17 5.79 -14.63
N VAL A 71 5.13 6.25 -13.40
CA VAL A 71 4.12 5.86 -12.42
C VAL A 71 3.10 6.98 -12.35
N ARG A 72 1.79 6.66 -12.39
CA ARG A 72 0.75 7.69 -12.25
C ARG A 72 0.68 8.22 -10.82
N GLU A 73 0.91 7.36 -9.84
CA GLU A 73 0.87 7.72 -8.41
C GLU A 73 2.03 7.05 -7.67
N ALA A 74 2.90 7.83 -7.04
CA ALA A 74 4.00 7.32 -6.24
C ALA A 74 3.64 7.47 -4.76
N GLN A 75 3.33 6.36 -4.10
CA GLN A 75 2.85 6.38 -2.72
C GLN A 75 3.99 6.16 -1.71
N SER A 76 4.06 7.02 -0.70
CA SER A 76 4.83 6.78 0.51
C SER A 76 4.02 5.85 1.41
N VAL A 77 4.28 4.54 1.34
CA VAL A 77 3.67 3.54 2.22
C VAL A 77 4.19 3.77 3.64
N ARG A 78 3.46 4.54 4.45
CA ARG A 78 3.64 4.59 5.90
C ARG A 78 2.60 3.68 6.54
N LEU A 79 2.77 2.36 6.42
CA LEU A 79 1.87 1.41 7.07
C LEU A 79 2.55 0.76 8.27
N ILE A 80 1.87 0.81 9.42
CA ILE A 80 2.12 -0.04 10.59
C ILE A 80 0.76 -0.54 11.06
N ALA A 81 0.15 -1.49 10.33
CA ALA A 81 -0.65 -2.50 11.00
C ALA A 81 0.18 -3.76 11.01
N CYS A 82 0.26 -4.40 12.17
CA CYS A 82 1.43 -5.17 12.52
C CYS A 82 0.97 -6.54 12.98
N LEU A 83 1.15 -7.57 12.14
CA LEU A 83 1.33 -8.91 12.67
C LEU A 83 2.77 -8.96 13.20
N CYS A 84 2.95 -8.70 14.49
CA CYS A 84 4.25 -8.83 15.14
C CYS A 84 4.71 -10.29 15.04
N ILE A 85 5.72 -10.55 14.19
CA ILE A 85 6.54 -11.77 14.25
C ILE A 85 7.73 -11.49 15.17
#